data_AF-A0AAJ2B0H1-F1
#
_entry.id   AF-A0AAJ2B0H1-F1
#
_cell.length_a   1.000
_cell.length_b   1.000
_cell.length_c   1.000
_cell.angle_alpha   90.00
_cell.angle_beta   90.00
_cell.angle_gamma   90.00
#
_symmetry.space_group_name_H-M   'P 1'
#
loop_
_entity.id
_entity.type
_entity.pdbx_description
1 polymer ?
#
loop_
_entity_poly.entity_id
_entity_poly.type
_entity_poly.pdbx_seq_one_letter_code
_entity_poly.pdbx_strand_id
1 'polypeptide(L)'
;MEDHDDLDGATQTTAGGLIRLASVIGTLARESAIDTRFGAKLLKRLDKEARRVTQSGALLDDAEQAALLGALGELDLVLRQRDAASLVEANARLRDTEAAASSKKRKGKKDDKAAPSANDDTA
;
A
#
# COMPACT_ATOMS: atom_id res chain seq x y z
N MET A 1 0.34 2.59 29.39
CA MET A 1 0.72 1.53 28.44
C MET A 1 2.22 1.52 28.48
N GLU A 2 2.77 0.62 29.29
CA GLU A 2 4.19 0.64 29.67
C GLU A 2 5.07 0.30 28.46
N ASP A 3 6.01 1.20 28.18
CA ASP A 3 7.10 1.02 27.22
C ASP A 3 8.08 -0.01 27.80
N HIS A 4 7.75 -1.28 27.67
CA HIS A 4 8.66 -2.38 27.96
C HIS A 4 9.63 -2.54 26.77
N ASP A 5 10.57 -1.61 26.66
CA ASP A 5 11.61 -1.58 25.60
C ASP A 5 12.96 -2.16 26.08
N ASP A 6 12.92 -3.06 27.08
CA ASP A 6 14.08 -3.80 27.58
C ASP A 6 14.29 -5.11 26.80
N LEU A 7 14.41 -5.00 25.47
CA LEU A 7 14.94 -6.07 24.62
C LEU A 7 15.89 -5.46 23.59
N ASP A 8 17.14 -5.20 23.99
CA ASP A 8 18.30 -5.93 23.46
C ASP A 8 19.61 -5.29 23.94
N GLY A 9 20.26 -5.95 24.89
CA GLY A 9 21.70 -5.79 25.03
C GLY A 9 22.38 -6.52 23.88
N ALA A 10 23.06 -5.75 23.02
CA ALA A 10 24.15 -6.16 22.10
C ALA A 10 23.90 -6.19 20.57
N THR A 11 22.89 -5.52 20.02
CA THR A 11 22.99 -5.05 18.62
C THR A 11 23.33 -3.55 18.54
N GLN A 12 24.55 -3.24 18.13
CA GLN A 12 24.97 -1.88 17.84
C GLN A 12 24.27 -1.40 16.55
N THR A 13 23.17 -0.66 16.69
CA THR A 13 22.54 0.03 15.56
C THR A 13 23.47 1.13 15.05
N THR A 14 23.73 1.15 13.74
CA THR A 14 24.53 2.19 13.06
C THR A 14 23.72 2.88 11.97
N ALA A 15 24.02 4.14 11.65
CA ALA A 15 23.33 4.87 10.57
C ALA A 15 23.44 4.12 9.22
N GLY A 16 24.62 3.60 8.89
CA GLY A 16 24.80 2.77 7.68
C GLY A 16 23.98 1.48 7.69
N GLY A 17 23.78 0.85 8.85
CA GLY A 17 22.86 -0.29 9.00
C GLY A 17 21.41 0.09 8.70
N LEU A 18 20.95 1.22 9.27
CA LEU A 18 19.59 1.72 9.07
C LEU A 18 19.32 2.14 7.62
N ILE A 19 20.27 2.81 6.97
CA ILE A 19 20.18 3.20 5.54
C ILE A 19 20.01 1.96 4.65
N ARG A 20 20.85 0.93 4.87
CA ARG A 20 20.76 -0.33 4.11
C ARG A 20 19.42 -1.03 4.35
N LEU A 21 18.97 -1.09 5.60
CA LEU A 21 17.70 -1.71 5.94
C LEU A 21 16.52 -0.98 5.30
N ALA A 22 16.52 0.35 5.32
CA ALA A 22 15.50 1.17 4.66
C ALA A 22 15.46 0.90 3.14
N SER A 23 16.63 0.80 2.50
CA SER A 23 16.76 0.49 1.07
C SER A 23 16.21 -0.89 0.71
N VAL A 24 16.52 -1.91 1.52
CA VAL A 24 16.02 -3.29 1.33
C VAL A 24 14.50 -3.34 1.48
N ILE A 25 13.95 -2.72 2.52
CA ILE A 25 12.49 -2.67 2.72
C ILE A 25 11.81 -1.93 1.58
N GLY A 26 12.39 -0.83 1.09
CA GLY A 26 11.87 -0.10 -0.06
C GLY A 26 11.82 -0.97 -1.32
N THR A 27 12.81 -1.82 -1.53
CA THR A 27 12.83 -2.77 -2.66
C THR A 27 11.74 -3.83 -2.51
N LEU A 28 11.62 -4.44 -1.33
CA LEU A 28 10.55 -5.41 -1.04
C LEU A 28 9.15 -4.80 -1.21
N ALA A 29 8.97 -3.54 -0.83
CA ALA A 29 7.70 -2.83 -1.01
C ALA A 29 7.36 -2.61 -2.49
N ARG A 30 8.34 -2.23 -3.32
CA ARG A 30 8.18 -2.10 -4.77
C ARG A 30 7.82 -3.42 -5.44
N GLU A 31 8.46 -4.50 -5.01
CA GLU A 31 8.23 -5.86 -5.49
C GLU A 31 6.91 -6.47 -4.98
N SER A 32 6.15 -5.74 -4.14
CA SER A 32 4.95 -6.26 -3.46
C SER A 32 5.21 -7.51 -2.62
N ALA A 33 6.46 -7.72 -2.20
CA ALA A 33 6.87 -8.83 -1.34
C ALA A 33 6.45 -8.62 0.12
N ILE A 34 6.11 -7.38 0.49
CA ILE A 34 5.58 -7.02 1.81
C ILE A 34 4.30 -6.19 1.69
N ASP A 35 3.42 -6.34 2.68
CA ASP A 35 2.23 -5.52 2.85
C ASP A 35 2.59 -4.08 3.31
N THR A 36 1.83 -3.08 2.84
CA THR A 36 2.11 -1.66 3.13
C THR A 36 1.95 -1.32 4.60
N ARG A 37 1.07 -2.01 5.34
CA ARG A 37 0.91 -1.81 6.79
C ARG A 37 2.09 -2.38 7.56
N PHE A 38 2.61 -3.52 7.10
CA PHE A 38 3.84 -4.08 7.66
C PHE A 38 5.03 -3.16 7.40
N GLY A 39 5.18 -2.68 6.16
CA GLY A 39 6.20 -1.69 5.80
C GLY A 39 6.12 -0.42 6.65
N ALA A 40 4.92 0.12 6.90
CA ALA A 40 4.73 1.29 7.76
C ALA A 40 5.13 1.04 9.23
N LYS A 41 4.95 -0.19 9.74
CA LYS A 41 5.43 -0.56 11.08
C LYS A 41 6.96 -0.62 11.13
N LEU A 42 7.59 -1.14 10.09
CA LEU A 42 9.06 -1.17 9.98
C LEU A 42 9.64 0.24 9.91
N LEU A 43 9.04 1.13 9.10
CA LEU A 43 9.44 2.54 9.04
C LEU A 43 9.36 3.21 10.42
N LYS A 44 8.27 3.02 11.17
CA LYS A 44 8.14 3.56 12.54
C LYS A 44 9.22 3.04 13.50
N ARG A 45 9.67 1.78 13.32
CA ARG A 45 10.75 1.21 14.13
C ARG A 45 12.12 1.77 13.72
N LEU A 46 12.37 1.88 12.41
CA LEU A 46 13.56 2.54 11.86
C LEU A 46 13.68 3.98 12.34
N ASP A 47 12.58 4.75 12.39
CA ASP A 47 12.58 6.12 12.90
C ASP A 47 12.99 6.20 14.38
N LYS A 48 12.52 5.26 15.21
CA LYS A 48 12.91 5.18 16.62
C LYS A 48 14.40 4.89 16.76
N GLU A 49 14.90 3.93 15.99
CA GLU A 49 16.30 3.56 15.98
C GLU A 49 17.19 4.68 15.43
N ALA A 50 16.76 5.39 14.39
CA ALA A 50 17.47 6.56 13.86
C ALA A 50 17.61 7.66 14.92
N ARG A 51 16.55 7.91 15.70
CA ARG A 51 16.60 8.84 16.85
C ARG A 51 17.55 8.37 17.94
N ARG A 52 17.64 7.06 18.20
CA ARG A 52 18.61 6.51 19.16
C ARG A 52 20.04 6.69 18.68
N VAL A 53 20.32 6.39 17.41
CA VAL A 53 21.66 6.58 16.83
C VAL A 53 22.09 8.04 16.91
N THR A 54 21.21 9.00 16.59
CA THR A 54 21.53 10.43 16.67
C THR A 54 21.70 10.94 18.10
N GLN A 55 21.07 10.29 19.10
CA GLN A 55 21.15 10.67 20.52
C GLN A 55 22.27 9.95 21.29
N SER A 56 22.77 8.82 20.78
CA SER A 56 23.70 7.92 21.50
C SER A 56 25.16 8.44 21.60
N GLY A 57 25.42 9.72 21.37
CA GLY A 57 26.72 10.36 21.60
C GLY A 57 27.81 10.06 20.57
N ALA A 58 27.59 9.13 19.63
CA ALA A 58 28.37 9.06 18.40
C ALA A 58 27.89 10.18 17.47
N LEU A 59 28.71 11.22 17.31
CA LEU A 59 28.41 12.30 16.36
C LEU A 59 28.44 11.70 14.95
N LEU A 60 27.27 11.54 14.35
CA LEU A 60 27.15 11.38 12.91
C LEU A 60 27.65 12.66 12.26
N ASP A 61 28.36 12.53 11.14
CA ASP A 61 28.63 13.71 10.33
C ASP A 61 27.34 14.17 9.61
N ASP A 62 27.35 15.42 9.13
CA ASP A 62 26.18 16.01 8.46
C ASP A 62 25.75 15.19 7.22
N ALA A 63 26.69 14.53 6.54
CA ALA A 63 26.41 13.73 5.36
C ALA A 63 25.74 12.40 5.73
N GLU A 64 26.18 11.73 6.78
CA GLU A 64 25.57 10.52 7.32
C GLU A 64 24.17 10.79 7.86
N GLN A 65 23.99 11.92 8.56
CA GLN A 65 22.68 12.35 9.03
C GLN A 65 21.73 12.65 7.86
N ALA A 66 22.19 13.38 6.85
CA ALA A 66 21.41 13.66 5.64
C ALA A 66 21.07 12.38 4.86
N ALA A 67 22.02 11.45 4.73
CA ALA A 67 21.82 10.17 4.06
C ALA A 67 20.79 9.30 4.81
N LEU A 68 20.84 9.27 6.15
CA LEU A 68 19.88 8.55 6.96
C LEU A 68 18.46 9.11 6.80
N LEU A 69 18.31 10.44 6.91
CA LEU A 69 17.02 11.10 6.71
C LEU A 69 16.49 10.90 5.28
N GLY A 70 17.37 11.00 4.28
CA GLY A 70 17.06 10.76 2.88
C GLY A 70 16.52 9.33 2.66
N ALA A 71 17.23 8.32 3.16
CA ALA A 71 16.81 6.92 3.02
C ALA A 71 15.45 6.63 3.69
N LEU A 72 15.18 7.23 4.86
CA LEU A 72 13.87 7.09 5.53
C LEU A 72 12.76 7.81 4.77
N GLY A 73 13.04 9.00 4.22
CA GLY A 73 12.10 9.75 3.39
C GLY A 73 11.75 9.02 2.08
N GLU A 74 12.75 8.42 1.43
CA GLU A 74 12.54 7.57 0.25
C GLU A 74 11.69 6.34 0.57
N LEU A 75 11.94 5.68 1.69
CA LEU A 75 11.15 4.54 2.13
C LEU A 75 9.68 4.94 2.38
N ASP A 76 9.42 6.04 3.07
CA ASP A 76 8.07 6.55 3.29
C ASP A 76 7.34 6.83 1.97
N LEU A 77 8.03 7.49 1.02
CA LEU A 77 7.48 7.78 -0.30
C LEU A 77 7.08 6.49 -1.03
N VAL A 78 7.97 5.49 -1.05
CA VAL A 78 7.73 4.20 -1.72
C VAL A 78 6.52 3.50 -1.11
N LEU A 79 6.40 3.48 0.23
CA LEU A 79 5.28 2.83 0.90
C LEU A 79 3.95 3.52 0.57
N ARG A 80 3.91 4.86 0.54
CA ARG A 80 2.72 5.62 0.16
C ARG A 80 2.33 5.42 -1.30
N GLN A 81 3.32 5.40 -2.20
CA GLN A 81 3.08 5.10 -3.62
C GLN A 81 2.50 3.71 -3.82
N ARG A 82 3.02 2.71 -3.09
CA ARG A 82 2.51 1.34 -3.17
C ARG A 82 1.09 1.24 -2.62
N ASP A 83 0.81 1.90 -1.50
CA ASP A 83 -0.53 1.94 -0.91
C ASP A 83 -1.55 2.58 -1.86
N ALA A 84 -1.19 3.72 -2.47
CA ALA A 84 -2.01 4.37 -3.48
C ALA A 84 -2.25 3.48 -4.71
N ALA A 85 -1.21 2.79 -5.21
CA ALA A 85 -1.33 1.87 -6.34
C ALA A 85 -2.27 0.70 -6.02
N SER A 86 -2.19 0.14 -4.82
CA SER A 86 -3.08 -0.92 -4.32
C SER A 86 -4.55 -0.45 -4.30
N LEU A 87 -4.80 0.78 -3.83
CA LEU A 87 -6.15 1.36 -3.82
C LEU A 87 -6.70 1.59 -5.24
N VAL A 88 -5.86 2.04 -6.17
CA VAL A 88 -6.26 2.22 -7.58
C VAL A 88 -6.62 0.87 -8.21
N GLU A 89 -5.81 -0.16 -7.98
CA GLU A 89 -6.06 -1.51 -8.48
C GLU A 89 -7.35 -2.11 -7.90
N ALA A 90 -7.57 -1.96 -6.60
CA ALA A 90 -8.81 -2.39 -5.95
C ALA A 90 -10.04 -1.67 -6.54
N ASN A 91 -9.95 -0.36 -6.76
CA ASN A 91 -11.04 0.41 -7.36
C ASN A 91 -11.32 0.00 -8.82
N ALA A 92 -10.29 -0.31 -9.60
CA ALA A 92 -10.46 -0.81 -10.97
C ALA A 92 -11.22 -2.15 -10.96
N ARG A 93 -10.80 -3.09 -10.10
CA ARG A 93 -11.47 -4.39 -9.94
C ARG A 93 -12.94 -4.23 -9.54
N LEU A 94 -13.27 -3.29 -8.66
CA LEU A 94 -14.66 -3.02 -8.28
C LEU A 94 -15.51 -2.58 -9.48
N ARG A 95 -15.01 -1.66 -10.31
CA ARG A 95 -15.72 -1.22 -11.52
C ARG A 95 -15.96 -2.34 -12.51
N ASP A 96 -14.98 -3.23 -12.68
CA ASP A 96 -15.12 -4.40 -13.56
C ASP A 96 -16.20 -5.37 -13.04
N THR A 97 -16.25 -5.59 -11.72
CA THR A 97 -17.28 -6.42 -11.09
C THR A 97 -18.68 -5.81 -11.20
N GLU A 98 -18.81 -4.49 -11.03
CA GLU A 98 -20.08 -3.77 -11.20
C GLU A 98 -20.54 -3.78 -12.65
N ALA A 99 -19.63 -3.57 -13.60
CA ALA A 99 -19.91 -3.67 -15.03
C ALA A 99 -20.43 -5.07 -15.39
N ALA A 100 -19.74 -6.12 -14.95
CA ALA A 100 -20.14 -7.51 -15.16
C ALA A 100 -21.52 -7.82 -14.56
N ALA A 101 -21.80 -7.34 -13.34
CA ALA A 101 -23.10 -7.50 -12.69
C ALA A 101 -24.22 -6.77 -13.44
N SER A 102 -23.95 -5.58 -13.98
CA SER A 102 -24.92 -4.77 -14.73
C SER A 102 -25.27 -5.38 -16.10
N SER A 103 -24.31 -6.05 -16.76
CA SER A 103 -24.55 -6.78 -18.02
C SER A 103 -25.37 -8.06 -17.83
N LYS A 104 -25.30 -8.71 -16.65
CA LYS A 104 -26.08 -9.92 -16.36
C LYS A 104 -27.57 -9.62 -16.13
N LYS A 105 -27.91 -8.41 -15.69
CA LYS A 105 -29.30 -7.99 -15.42
C LYS A 105 -30.08 -7.56 -16.69
N ARG A 106 -29.40 -7.31 -17.82
CA ARG A 106 -30.04 -6.85 -19.07
C ARG A 106 -30.35 -7.97 -20.08
N LYS A 107 -29.91 -9.21 -19.84
CA LYS A 107 -30.17 -10.37 -20.72
C LYS A 107 -31.39 -11.20 -20.30
N GLY A 108 -32.45 -10.53 -19.82
CA GLY A 108 -33.64 -11.20 -19.30
C GLY A 108 -34.91 -10.38 -19.40
N LYS A 109 -35.17 -9.70 -20.53
CA LYS A 109 -36.53 -9.27 -20.92
C LYS A 109 -36.60 -8.80 -22.38
N LYS A 110 -36.57 -9.73 -23.32
CA LYS A 110 -37.16 -9.56 -24.65
C LYS A 110 -37.64 -10.94 -25.09
N ASP A 111 -38.68 -10.98 -25.93
CA ASP A 111 -39.52 -12.12 -26.32
C ASP A 111 -40.76 -12.24 -25.39
N ASP A 112 -42.02 -12.07 -25.80
CA ASP A 112 -42.65 -11.76 -27.08
C ASP A 112 -44.03 -11.12 -26.79
N LYS A 113 -44.33 -9.98 -27.40
CA LYS A 113 -45.69 -9.40 -27.47
C LYS A 113 -45.90 -8.90 -28.90
N ALA A 114 -45.91 -9.83 -29.84
CA ALA A 114 -46.47 -9.59 -31.16
C ALA A 114 -48.00 -9.76 -31.06
N ALA A 115 -48.69 -8.64 -30.90
CA ALA A 115 -50.07 -8.55 -31.38
C ALA A 115 -50.03 -8.21 -32.87
N PRO A 116 -51.01 -8.68 -33.64
CA PRO A 116 -51.65 -7.77 -34.57
C PRO A 116 -53.16 -7.77 -34.37
N SER A 117 -53.70 -6.56 -34.19
CA SER A 117 -55.11 -6.27 -34.42
C SER A 117 -55.36 -6.13 -35.91
N ALA A 118 -56.41 -6.75 -36.44
CA ALA A 118 -57.31 -6.16 -37.44
C ALA A 118 -58.55 -7.05 -37.61
N ASN A 119 -59.72 -6.41 -37.53
CA ASN A 119 -61.05 -6.93 -37.83
C ASN A 119 -61.20 -7.25 -39.32
N ASP A 120 -62.08 -8.20 -39.70
CA ASP A 120 -63.13 -7.93 -40.71
C ASP A 120 -64.21 -9.03 -40.79
N ASP A 121 -65.40 -8.56 -41.16
CA ASP A 121 -66.71 -9.16 -41.45
C ASP A 121 -66.89 -10.67 -41.70
N THR A 122 -67.97 -11.23 -41.14
CA THR A 122 -69.00 -11.94 -41.93
C THR A 122 -70.29 -12.12 -41.12
N ALA A 123 -71.39 -11.67 -41.71
CA ALA A 123 -72.77 -11.89 -41.28
C ALA A 123 -73.27 -13.31 -41.58
#